data_AF-A0A232EL10-F1
#
_entry.id   AF-A0A232EL10-F1
#
_cell.length_a   1.000
_cell.length_b   1.000
_cell.length_c   1.000
_cell.angle_alpha   90.00
_cell.angle_beta   90.00
_cell.angle_gamma   90.00
#
_symmetry.space_group_name_H-M   'P 1'
#
loop_
_entity.id
_entity.type
_entity.pdbx_description
1 polymer ?
#
loop_
_entity_poly.entity_id
_entity_poly.type
_entity_poly.pdbx_seq_one_letter_code
_entity_poly.pdbx_strand_id
1 'polypeptide(L)'
;MSSIGPGFESKNSRDNRNFLFACSILELRKEKSRDAARSRRGKENFEFYELAKMLPLPAAITSQLDKASIIRLTISYLKLRDFSGHGDPPWSRDTPPPNKSVKGW
;
A
#
# COMPACT_ATOMS: atom_id res chain seq x y z
N MET A 1 13.83 -21.58 -68.17
CA MET A 1 13.24 -20.23 -68.00
C MET A 1 11.75 -20.43 -68.07
N SER A 2 10.96 -20.18 -67.04
CA SER A 2 10.64 -18.83 -66.58
C SER A 2 10.36 -18.75 -65.08
N SER A 3 10.78 -17.61 -64.56
CA SER A 3 10.81 -17.18 -63.17
C SER A 3 9.45 -16.70 -62.63
N ILE A 4 9.33 -16.79 -61.30
CA ILE A 4 8.78 -15.81 -60.35
C ILE A 4 7.30 -15.39 -60.50
N GLY A 5 6.58 -15.62 -59.40
CA GLY A 5 5.56 -14.69 -58.92
C GLY A 5 5.22 -14.98 -57.45
N PRO A 6 5.79 -14.27 -56.45
CA PRO A 6 5.21 -14.25 -55.12
C PRO A 6 3.93 -13.42 -55.18
N GLY A 7 2.79 -14.06 -54.99
CA GLY A 7 1.51 -13.37 -54.82
C GLY A 7 1.58 -12.48 -53.57
N PHE A 8 1.67 -11.17 -53.79
CA PHE A 8 1.75 -10.15 -52.76
C PHE A 8 0.39 -9.99 -52.05
N GLU A 9 0.39 -10.31 -50.76
CA GLU A 9 -0.32 -9.64 -49.66
C GLU A 9 -1.77 -9.12 -49.89
N SER A 10 -2.75 -9.83 -49.33
CA SER A 10 -4.04 -9.24 -48.93
C SER A 10 -4.60 -9.90 -47.66
N LYS A 11 -3.81 -9.88 -46.58
CA LYS A 11 -4.27 -10.21 -45.22
C LYS A 11 -4.51 -8.98 -44.34
N ASN A 12 -4.13 -7.80 -44.82
CA ASN A 12 -3.96 -6.58 -44.03
C ASN A 12 -5.24 -5.99 -43.41
N SER A 13 -6.43 -6.19 -43.99
CA SER A 13 -7.65 -5.48 -43.54
C SER A 13 -8.35 -6.13 -42.33
N ARG A 14 -8.42 -7.47 -42.28
CA ARG A 14 -9.07 -8.19 -41.17
C ARG A 14 -8.18 -8.23 -39.92
N ASP A 15 -6.88 -8.40 -40.11
CA ASP A 15 -5.92 -8.42 -39.00
C ASP A 15 -5.78 -7.04 -38.34
N ASN A 16 -5.84 -5.96 -39.12
CA ASN A 16 -5.84 -4.59 -38.57
C ASN A 16 -7.11 -4.29 -37.73
N ARG A 17 -8.29 -4.77 -38.16
CA ARG A 17 -9.53 -4.63 -37.37
C ARG A 17 -9.49 -5.40 -36.06
N ASN A 18 -8.95 -6.63 -36.09
CA ASN A 18 -8.76 -7.44 -34.89
C ASN A 18 -7.73 -6.81 -33.93
N PHE A 19 -6.66 -6.22 -34.47
CA PHE A 19 -5.65 -5.52 -33.70
C PHE A 19 -6.21 -4.27 -33.01
N LEU A 20 -6.97 -3.44 -33.73
CA LEU A 20 -7.62 -2.25 -33.16
C LEU A 20 -8.65 -2.62 -32.08
N PHE A 21 -9.42 -3.69 -32.29
CA PHE A 21 -10.36 -4.20 -31.29
C PHE A 21 -9.63 -4.73 -30.05
N ALA A 22 -8.58 -5.53 -30.23
CA ALA A 22 -7.76 -6.03 -29.13
C ALA A 22 -7.10 -4.87 -28.34
N CYS A 23 -6.62 -3.84 -29.02
CA CYS A 23 -6.05 -2.65 -28.38
C CYS A 23 -7.11 -1.94 -27.52
N SER A 24 -8.32 -1.72 -28.05
CA SER A 24 -9.43 -1.12 -27.30
C SER A 24 -9.82 -1.94 -26.06
N ILE A 25 -9.86 -3.28 -26.16
CA ILE A 25 -10.14 -4.16 -25.03
C ILE A 25 -9.02 -4.11 -23.98
N LEU A 26 -7.75 -4.01 -24.41
CA LEU A 26 -6.62 -3.84 -23.49
C LEU A 26 -6.68 -2.47 -22.78
N GLU A 27 -7.07 -1.41 -23.46
CA GLU A 27 -7.28 -0.08 -22.86
C GLU A 27 -8.39 -0.10 -21.81
N LEU A 28 -9.53 -0.75 -22.09
CA LEU A 28 -10.62 -0.91 -21.12
C LEU A 28 -10.18 -1.71 -19.88
N ARG A 29 -9.38 -2.76 -20.07
CA ARG A 29 -8.82 -3.53 -18.95
C ARG A 29 -7.84 -2.70 -18.11
N LYS A 30 -7.00 -1.90 -18.76
CA LYS A 30 -6.09 -0.97 -18.09
C LYS A 30 -6.87 0.09 -17.31
N GLU A 31 -7.96 0.62 -17.88
CA GLU A 31 -8.85 1.57 -17.22
C GLU A 31 -9.44 0.97 -15.94
N LYS A 32 -10.02 -0.23 -16.03
CA LYS A 32 -10.58 -0.92 -14.87
C LYS A 32 -9.54 -1.19 -13.78
N SER A 33 -8.32 -1.54 -14.17
CA SER A 33 -7.20 -1.71 -13.21
C SER A 33 -6.81 -0.40 -12.53
N ARG A 34 -6.80 0.71 -13.28
CA ARG A 34 -6.53 2.04 -12.73
C ARG A 34 -7.59 2.44 -11.71
N ASP A 35 -8.87 2.24 -12.03
CA ASP A 35 -9.97 2.55 -11.13
C ASP A 35 -9.95 1.67 -9.89
N ALA A 36 -9.66 0.37 -10.03
CA ALA A 36 -9.48 -0.53 -8.89
C ALA A 36 -8.32 -0.07 -7.98
N ALA A 37 -7.18 0.36 -8.56
CA ALA A 37 -6.07 0.89 -7.78
C ALA A 37 -6.41 2.23 -7.09
N ARG A 38 -7.14 3.13 -7.77
CA ARG A 38 -7.63 4.39 -7.21
C ARG A 38 -8.60 4.15 -6.07
N SER A 39 -9.57 3.25 -6.24
CA SER A 39 -10.54 2.86 -5.22
C SER A 39 -9.84 2.31 -3.97
N ARG A 40 -8.87 1.40 -4.15
CA ARG A 40 -8.07 0.86 -3.04
C ARG A 40 -7.32 1.97 -2.28
N ARG A 41 -6.62 2.86 -3.00
CA ARG A 41 -5.90 3.98 -2.38
C ARG A 41 -6.86 4.93 -1.65
N GLY A 42 -8.02 5.22 -2.24
CA GLY A 42 -9.04 6.07 -1.64
C GLY A 42 -9.60 5.47 -0.35
N LYS A 43 -9.93 4.18 -0.35
CA LYS A 43 -10.41 3.47 0.84
C LYS A 43 -9.37 3.46 1.96
N GLU A 44 -8.14 3.08 1.65
CA GLU A 44 -7.03 3.13 2.60
C GLU A 44 -6.87 4.54 3.20
N ASN A 45 -6.90 5.59 2.36
CA ASN A 45 -6.76 6.97 2.84
C ASN A 45 -7.90 7.37 3.78
N PHE A 46 -9.13 6.94 3.49
CA PHE A 46 -10.27 7.15 4.37
C PHE A 46 -10.07 6.46 5.73
N GLU A 47 -9.66 5.19 5.75
CA GLU A 47 -9.39 4.46 7.00
C GLU A 47 -8.29 5.14 7.84
N PHE A 48 -7.24 5.68 7.19
CA PHE A 48 -6.20 6.46 7.88
C PHE A 48 -6.78 7.70 8.58
N TYR A 49 -7.66 8.44 7.93
CA TYR A 49 -8.28 9.62 8.53
C TYR A 49 -9.25 9.26 9.65
N GLU A 50 -10.04 8.21 9.49
CA GLU A 50 -10.91 7.72 10.56
C GLU A 50 -10.09 7.27 11.78
N LEU A 51 -8.96 6.59 11.55
CA LEU A 51 -8.04 6.22 12.62
C LEU A 51 -7.45 7.45 13.33
N ALA A 52 -7.06 8.48 12.59
CA ALA A 52 -6.54 9.72 13.17
C ALA A 52 -7.57 10.43 14.05
N LYS A 53 -8.86 10.39 13.69
CA LYS A 53 -9.96 10.96 14.50
C LYS A 53 -10.17 10.23 15.83
N MET A 54 -9.76 8.96 15.94
CA MET A 54 -9.87 8.17 17.17
C MET A 54 -8.71 8.39 18.14
N LEU A 55 -7.65 9.09 17.74
CA LEU A 55 -6.55 9.43 18.65
C LEU A 55 -7.03 10.45 19.71
N PRO A 56 -6.52 10.39 20.96
CA PRO A 56 -6.87 11.34 22.02
C PRO A 56 -6.16 12.69 21.82
N LEU A 57 -6.35 13.30 20.65
CA LEU A 57 -5.73 14.55 20.22
C LEU A 57 -6.80 15.44 19.57
N PRO A 58 -6.69 16.78 19.70
CA PRO A 58 -7.59 17.70 19.00
C PRO A 58 -7.58 17.49 17.48
N ALA A 59 -8.77 17.59 16.85
CA ALA A 59 -8.95 17.41 15.40
C ALA A 59 -8.08 18.37 14.55
N ALA A 60 -7.79 19.57 15.07
CA ALA A 60 -6.91 20.53 14.42
C ALA A 60 -5.48 20.01 14.22
N ILE A 61 -5.03 19.09 15.08
CA ILE A 61 -3.70 18.47 15.00
C ILE A 61 -3.77 17.19 14.16
N THR A 62 -4.75 16.32 14.41
CA THR A 62 -4.83 15.01 13.75
C THR A 62 -5.09 15.10 12.25
N SER A 63 -5.74 16.18 11.80
CA SER A 63 -5.96 16.48 10.37
C SER A 63 -4.67 16.81 9.59
N GLN A 64 -3.59 17.21 10.27
CA GLN A 64 -2.32 17.58 9.64
C GLN A 64 -1.28 16.45 9.72
N LEU A 65 -1.61 15.32 10.36
CA LEU A 65 -0.68 14.21 10.51
C LEU A 65 -0.46 13.49 9.16
N ASP A 66 0.79 13.17 8.88
CA ASP A 66 1.14 12.24 7.80
C ASP A 66 0.78 10.79 8.17
N LYS A 67 0.61 9.93 7.16
CA LYS A 67 0.21 8.52 7.32
C LYS A 67 1.12 7.75 8.29
N ALA A 68 2.42 7.98 8.24
CA ALA A 68 3.36 7.23 9.09
C ALA A 68 3.26 7.68 10.55
N SER A 69 3.10 8.98 10.78
CA SER A 69 2.87 9.51 12.13
C SER A 69 1.54 9.03 12.72
N ILE A 70 0.45 8.94 11.94
CA ILE A 70 -0.81 8.33 12.39
C ILE A 70 -0.55 6.93 12.95
N ILE A 71 0.13 6.05 12.21
CA ILE A 71 0.45 4.68 12.67
C ILE A 71 1.31 4.67 13.92
N ARG A 72 2.41 5.45 13.94
CA ARG A 72 3.33 5.49 15.09
C ARG A 72 2.61 5.94 16.35
N LEU A 73 1.77 6.97 16.26
CA LEU A 73 0.99 7.47 17.39
C LEU A 73 -0.08 6.48 17.83
N THR A 74 -0.81 5.84 16.92
CA THR A 74 -1.78 4.79 17.26
C THR A 74 -1.12 3.63 18.00
N ILE A 75 0.00 3.11 17.51
CA ILE A 75 0.73 2.02 18.16
C ILE A 75 1.16 2.46 19.57
N SER A 76 1.72 3.67 19.68
CA SER A 76 2.18 4.20 20.96
C SER A 76 1.03 4.38 21.96
N TYR A 77 -0.12 4.85 21.48
CA TYR A 77 -1.32 5.01 22.29
C TYR A 77 -1.84 3.68 22.84
N LEU A 78 -1.93 2.65 22.01
CA LEU A 78 -2.36 1.32 22.46
C LEU A 78 -1.38 0.74 23.49
N LYS A 79 -0.07 0.82 23.22
CA LYS A 79 0.98 0.37 24.15
C LYS A 79 0.91 1.07 25.50
N LEU A 80 0.70 2.39 25.50
CA LEU A 80 0.58 3.19 26.73
C LEU A 80 -0.70 2.85 27.49
N ARG A 81 -1.82 2.60 26.78
CA ARG A 81 -3.07 2.19 27.41
C ARG A 81 -2.92 0.84 28.10
N ASP A 82 -2.34 -0.13 27.42
CA ASP A 82 -2.08 -1.46 27.97
C ASP A 82 -1.12 -1.39 29.17
N PHE A 83 -0.04 -0.59 29.06
CA PHE A 83 0.89 -0.35 30.16
C PHE A 83 0.21 0.26 31.38
N SER A 84 -0.66 1.25 31.18
CA SER A 84 -1.38 1.92 32.27
C SER A 84 -2.38 1.00 32.99
N GLY A 85 -2.93 -0.01 32.30
CA GLY A 85 -3.93 -0.92 32.84
C GLY A 85 -3.37 -2.20 33.46
N HIS A 86 -2.26 -2.73 32.92
CA HIS A 86 -1.70 -4.02 33.33
C HIS A 86 -0.29 -3.93 33.94
N GLY A 87 0.37 -2.77 33.88
CA GLY A 87 1.77 -2.62 34.27
C GLY A 87 2.72 -3.03 33.15
N ASP A 88 3.85 -3.68 33.49
CA ASP A 88 4.89 -4.00 32.52
C ASP A 88 4.37 -4.86 31.36
N PRO A 89 4.52 -4.39 30.11
CA PRO A 89 3.94 -5.08 28.97
C PRO A 89 4.82 -6.25 28.55
N PRO A 90 4.25 -7.29 27.93
CA PRO A 90 4.99 -8.50 27.57
C PRO A 90 6.15 -8.25 26.60
N TRP A 91 6.12 -7.18 25.80
CA TRP A 91 7.22 -6.76 24.92
C TRP A 91 8.38 -6.04 25.63
N SER A 92 8.25 -5.70 26.92
CA SER A 92 9.35 -5.12 27.71
C SER A 92 10.23 -6.16 28.39
N ARG A 93 9.90 -7.46 28.28
CA ARG A 93 10.63 -8.54 28.98
C ARG A 93 12.03 -8.83 28.40
N ASP A 94 12.34 -8.31 27.21
CA ASP A 94 13.56 -8.68 26.48
C ASP A 94 14.75 -7.72 26.67
N THR A 95 14.65 -6.69 27.52
CA THR A 95 15.86 -5.92 27.89
C THR A 95 16.82 -6.83 28.66
N PRO A 96 17.98 -7.22 28.11
CA PRO A 96 18.95 -8.00 28.85
C PRO A 96 19.38 -7.16 30.06
N PRO A 97 19.57 -7.78 31.25
CA PRO A 97 20.04 -7.03 32.41
C PRO A 97 21.36 -6.33 32.05
N PRO A 98 21.57 -5.06 32.47
CA PRO A 98 22.86 -4.42 32.31
C PRO A 98 23.89 -5.30 33.02
N ASN A 99 24.85 -5.81 32.26
CA ASN A 99 25.88 -6.72 32.73
C ASN A 99 26.58 -6.11 33.96
N LYS A 100 26.19 -6.56 35.15
CA LYS A 100 26.91 -6.26 36.40
C LYS A 100 28.07 -7.24 36.53
N SER A 101 29.04 -7.16 35.62
CA SER A 101 30.34 -7.76 35.87
C SER A 101 31.11 -6.80 36.76
N VAL A 102 30.85 -6.96 38.05
CA VAL A 102 31.61 -6.42 39.16
C VAL A 102 33.07 -6.86 39.08
N LYS A 103 33.95 -5.95 39.48
CA LYS A 103 35.39 -6.13 39.69
C LYS A 103 35.70 -7.36 40.54
N GLY A 104 36.74 -8.10 40.17
CA GLY A 104 37.32 -9.17 40.98
C GLY A 104 38.71 -9.55 40.51
N TRP A 105 39.71 -8.90 41.13
CA TRP A 105 41.14 -9.23 41.27
C TRP A 105 42.01 -9.38 40.01
#